data_AF-A0A969E1H7-F1
#
_entry.id   AF-A0A969E1H7-F1
#
_cell.length_a   1.000
_cell.length_b   1.000
_cell.length_c   1.000
_cell.angle_alpha   90.00
_cell.angle_beta   90.00
_cell.angle_gamma   90.00
#
_symmetry.space_group_name_H-M   'P 1'
#
loop_
_entity.id
_entity.type
_entity.pdbx_description
1 polymer ?
#
loop_
_entity_poly.entity_id
_entity_poly.type
_entity_poly.pdbx_seq_one_letter_code
_entity_poly.pdbx_strand_id
1 'polypeptide(L)'
;MQRQKNLENSMAQKAEDFQKAVYALQQKAQAGTTPPAQLQQEEKALGERQQQLALERDQKAKGLMDESAKFNEELRKRIKNVLTDLQKQKGYDYVISYSDNVGSQFWYVNPSLDITNEVLTSLNASTPK
;
A
#
# COMPACT_ATOMS: atom_id res chain seq x y z
N MET A 1 2.77 -2.75 -5.39
CA MET A 1 2.46 -1.62 -6.30
C MET A 1 1.22 -1.87 -7.16
N GLN A 2 1.15 -2.94 -7.97
CA GLN A 2 -0.03 -3.18 -8.84
C GLN A 2 -1.35 -3.29 -8.06
N ARG A 3 -1.36 -3.99 -6.92
CA ARG A 3 -2.55 -4.15 -6.08
C ARG A 3 -3.06 -2.83 -5.50
N GLN A 4 -2.15 -2.00 -4.97
CA GLN A 4 -2.48 -0.67 -4.44
C GLN A 4 -3.09 0.21 -5.55
N LYS A 5 -2.45 0.26 -6.72
CA LYS A 5 -2.96 1.03 -7.88
C LYS A 5 -4.34 0.54 -8.34
N ASN A 6 -4.56 -0.77 -8.37
CA ASN A 6 -5.86 -1.34 -8.72
C ASN A 6 -6.94 -0.98 -7.69
N LEU A 7 -6.61 -0.97 -6.40
CA LEU A 7 -7.53 -0.56 -5.33
C LEU A 7 -7.87 0.92 -5.43
N GLU A 8 -6.87 1.78 -5.65
CA GLU A 8 -7.05 3.23 -5.87
C GLU A 8 -7.98 3.50 -7.06
N ASN A 9 -7.72 2.86 -8.21
CA ASN A 9 -8.56 3.00 -9.41
C ASN A 9 -10.01 2.53 -9.16
N SER A 10 -10.17 1.38 -8.50
CA SER A 10 -11.51 0.84 -8.19
C SER A 10 -12.29 1.77 -7.24
N MET A 11 -11.64 2.33 -6.23
CA MET A 11 -12.27 3.28 -5.30
C MET A 11 -12.61 4.60 -5.98
N ALA A 12 -11.73 5.10 -6.86
CA ALA A 12 -11.98 6.31 -7.63
C ALA A 12 -13.21 6.16 -8.54
N GLN A 13 -13.31 5.04 -9.26
CA GLN A 13 -14.46 4.75 -10.11
C GLN A 13 -15.76 4.68 -9.29
N LYS A 14 -15.74 4.00 -8.14
CA LYS A 14 -16.90 3.92 -7.24
C LYS A 14 -17.33 5.29 -6.69
N ALA A 15 -16.37 6.17 -6.41
CA ALA A 15 -16.65 7.53 -5.96
C ALA A 15 -17.26 8.39 -7.08
N GLU A 16 -16.76 8.26 -8.31
CA GLU A 16 -17.32 8.93 -9.48
C GLU A 16 -18.76 8.47 -9.76
N ASP A 17 -19.02 7.17 -9.71
CA ASP A 17 -20.37 6.61 -9.88
C ASP A 17 -21.33 7.10 -8.79
N PHE A 18 -20.85 7.21 -7.55
CA PHE A 18 -21.64 7.77 -6.46
C PHE A 18 -21.97 9.24 -6.69
N GLN A 19 -20.99 10.06 -7.09
CA GLN A 19 -21.21 11.48 -7.42
C GLN A 19 -22.22 11.65 -8.57
N LYS A 20 -22.13 10.84 -9.62
CA LYS A 20 -23.09 10.83 -10.73
C LYS A 20 -24.50 10.49 -10.23
N ALA A 21 -24.64 9.51 -9.35
CA ALA A 21 -25.93 9.10 -8.82
C ALA A 21 -26.56 10.18 -7.92
N VAL A 22 -25.77 10.86 -7.10
CA VAL A 22 -26.21 12.03 -6.31
C VAL A 22 -26.70 13.15 -7.22
N TYR A 23 -25.93 13.48 -8.26
CA TYR A 23 -26.31 14.52 -9.22
C TYR A 23 -27.59 14.16 -10.01
N ALA A 24 -27.74 12.89 -10.39
CA ALA A 24 -28.95 12.40 -11.04
C ALA A 24 -30.18 12.51 -10.14
N LEU A 25 -30.06 12.15 -8.85
CA LEU A 25 -31.14 12.31 -7.87
C LEU A 25 -31.53 13.78 -7.69
N GLN A 26 -30.54 14.68 -7.61
CA GLN A 26 -30.78 16.11 -7.48
C GLN A 26 -31.53 16.68 -8.71
N GLN A 27 -31.16 16.27 -9.92
CA GLN A 27 -31.89 16.66 -11.13
C GLN A 27 -33.33 16.12 -11.15
N LYS A 28 -33.56 14.85 -10.77
CA LYS A 28 -34.90 14.28 -10.66
C LYS A 28 -35.78 15.05 -9.68
N ALA A 29 -35.21 15.43 -8.53
CA ALA A 29 -35.90 16.23 -7.52
C ALA A 29 -36.28 17.62 -8.05
N GLN A 30 -35.39 18.28 -8.80
CA GLN A 30 -35.66 19.59 -9.41
C GLN A 30 -36.69 19.51 -10.55
N ALA A 31 -36.67 18.43 -11.34
CA ALA A 31 -37.60 18.24 -12.45
C ALA A 31 -39.06 18.02 -11.99
N GLY A 32 -39.27 17.58 -10.75
CA GLY A 32 -40.61 17.39 -10.17
C GLY A 32 -41.44 16.26 -10.80
N THR A 33 -40.86 15.47 -11.71
CA THR A 33 -41.54 14.38 -12.43
C THR A 33 -41.51 13.04 -11.69
N THR A 34 -40.74 12.93 -10.61
CA THR A 34 -40.55 11.69 -9.84
C THR A 34 -41.38 11.72 -8.55
N PRO A 35 -42.11 10.65 -8.19
CA PRO A 35 -42.87 10.58 -6.95
C PRO A 35 -41.99 10.74 -5.70
N PRO A 36 -42.46 11.44 -4.65
CA PRO A 36 -41.68 11.64 -3.41
C PRO A 36 -41.20 10.34 -2.75
N ALA A 37 -42.03 9.29 -2.76
CA ALA A 37 -41.67 8.00 -2.20
C ALA A 37 -40.48 7.33 -2.93
N GLN A 38 -40.38 7.52 -4.25
CA GLN A 38 -39.25 7.01 -5.02
C GLN A 38 -37.97 7.80 -4.73
N LEU A 39 -38.07 9.13 -4.62
CA LEU A 39 -36.94 9.99 -4.26
C LEU A 39 -36.37 9.61 -2.87
N GLN A 40 -37.25 9.40 -1.89
CA GLN A 40 -36.84 8.99 -0.54
C GLN A 40 -36.17 7.61 -0.52
N GLN A 41 -36.65 6.66 -1.34
CA GLN A 41 -36.04 5.36 -1.48
C GLN A 41 -34.65 5.45 -2.12
N GLU A 42 -34.49 6.24 -3.18
CA GLU A 42 -33.20 6.49 -3.84
C GLU A 42 -32.21 7.20 -2.89
N GLU A 43 -32.67 8.19 -2.11
CA GLU A 43 -31.85 8.88 -1.10
C GLU A 43 -31.35 7.90 -0.03
N LYS A 44 -32.22 7.04 0.49
CA LYS A 44 -31.84 6.02 1.47
C LYS A 44 -30.79 5.07 0.89
N ALA A 45 -31.00 4.60 -0.33
CA ALA A 45 -30.05 3.72 -1.01
C ALA A 45 -28.68 4.40 -1.24
N LEU A 46 -28.66 5.70 -1.55
CA LEU A 46 -27.42 6.48 -1.65
C LEU A 46 -26.73 6.61 -0.28
N GLY A 47 -27.48 6.86 0.79
CA GLY A 47 -26.94 6.90 2.15
C GLY A 47 -26.29 5.57 2.55
N GLU A 48 -26.96 4.45 2.30
CA GLU A 48 -26.42 3.11 2.53
C GLU A 48 -25.15 2.87 1.68
N ARG A 49 -25.16 3.27 0.41
CA ARG A 49 -23.99 3.17 -0.48
C ARG A 49 -22.81 3.99 0.01
N GLN A 50 -23.04 5.21 0.53
CA GLN A 50 -21.99 6.05 1.08
C GLN A 50 -21.31 5.38 2.29
N GLN A 51 -22.10 4.82 3.19
CA GLN A 51 -21.59 4.10 4.36
C GLN A 51 -20.78 2.87 3.94
N GLN A 52 -21.28 2.09 2.98
CA GLN A 52 -20.56 0.93 2.43
C GLN A 52 -19.22 1.33 1.80
N LEU A 53 -19.18 2.43 1.03
CA LEU A 53 -17.95 2.93 0.42
C LEU A 53 -16.91 3.35 1.47
N ALA A 54 -17.35 3.99 2.56
CA ALA A 54 -16.46 4.37 3.65
C ALA A 54 -15.87 3.14 4.35
N LEU A 55 -16.72 2.16 4.71
CA LEU A 55 -16.29 0.89 5.32
C LEU A 55 -15.32 0.13 4.42
N GLU A 56 -15.62 0.02 3.13
CA GLU A 56 -14.76 -0.65 2.16
C GLU A 56 -13.39 0.04 2.04
N ARG A 57 -13.37 1.38 2.02
CA ARG A 57 -12.13 2.15 1.98
C ARG A 57 -11.25 1.84 3.19
N ASP A 58 -11.83 1.88 4.38
CA ASP A 58 -11.08 1.72 5.62
C ASP A 58 -10.58 0.28 5.79
N GLN A 59 -11.40 -0.71 5.41
CA GLN A 59 -10.98 -2.13 5.37
C GLN A 59 -9.83 -2.35 4.40
N LYS A 60 -9.90 -1.79 3.19
CA LYS A 60 -8.83 -1.89 2.18
C LYS A 60 -7.55 -1.21 2.65
N ALA A 61 -7.66 -0.01 3.24
CA ALA A 61 -6.52 0.71 3.79
C ALA A 61 -5.81 -0.10 4.88
N LYS A 62 -6.57 -0.66 5.82
CA LYS A 62 -6.03 -1.54 6.86
C LYS A 62 -5.36 -2.79 6.27
N GLY A 63 -6.00 -3.44 5.30
CA GLY A 63 -5.43 -4.60 4.61
C GLY A 63 -4.11 -4.31 3.91
N LEU A 64 -3.97 -3.14 3.28
CA LEU A 64 -2.72 -2.69 2.67
C LEU A 64 -1.62 -2.43 3.70
N MET A 65 -1.97 -1.82 4.84
CA MET A 65 -1.02 -1.61 5.94
C MET A 65 -0.52 -2.93 6.51
N ASP A 66 -1.42 -3.89 6.74
CA ASP A 66 -1.07 -5.23 7.23
C ASP A 66 -0.21 -6.01 6.23
N GLU A 67 -0.53 -5.94 4.93
CA GLU A 67 0.25 -6.57 3.86
C GLU A 67 1.66 -5.95 3.77
N SER A 68 1.76 -4.62 3.86
CA SER A 68 3.05 -3.92 3.87
C SER A 68 3.88 -4.29 5.10
N ALA A 69 3.26 -4.37 6.29
CA ALA A 69 3.92 -4.77 7.51
C ALA A 69 4.48 -6.20 7.42
N LYS A 70 3.67 -7.15 6.94
CA LYS A 70 4.09 -8.54 6.71
C LYS A 70 5.22 -8.64 5.70
N PHE A 71 5.09 -7.97 4.56
CA PHE A 71 6.14 -7.93 3.54
C PHE A 71 7.46 -7.40 4.10
N ASN A 72 7.42 -6.31 4.87
CA ASN A 72 8.61 -5.74 5.50
C ASN A 72 9.23 -6.68 6.55
N GLU A 73 8.41 -7.39 7.32
CA GLU A 73 8.87 -8.39 8.28
C GLU A 73 9.57 -9.55 7.59
N GLU A 74 8.96 -10.11 6.54
CA GLU A 74 9.53 -11.19 5.74
C GLU A 74 10.83 -10.75 5.07
N LEU A 75 10.85 -9.57 4.44
CA LEU A 75 12.04 -9.01 3.83
C LEU A 75 13.18 -8.87 4.85
N ARG A 76 12.90 -8.33 6.05
CA ARG A 76 13.90 -8.21 7.13
C ARG A 76 14.44 -9.56 7.55
N LYS A 77 13.58 -10.58 7.71
CA LYS A 77 14.02 -11.96 8.04
C LYS A 77 14.95 -12.51 6.97
N ARG A 78 14.61 -12.30 5.69
CA ARG A 78 15.41 -12.78 4.56
C ARG A 78 16.77 -12.09 4.48
N ILE A 79 16.79 -10.77 4.65
CA ILE A 79 18.04 -9.99 4.75
C ILE A 79 18.90 -10.53 5.91
N LYS A 80 18.31 -10.71 7.10
CA LYS A 80 19.05 -11.23 8.27
C LYS A 80 19.66 -12.61 8.00
N ASN A 81 18.93 -13.50 7.33
CA ASN A 81 19.44 -14.82 6.96
C ASN A 81 20.64 -14.71 6.00
N VAL A 82 20.51 -13.91 4.94
CA VAL A 82 21.63 -13.66 4.00
C VAL A 82 22.84 -13.09 4.71
N LEU A 83 22.66 -12.10 5.60
CA LEU A 83 23.75 -11.52 6.38
C LEU A 83 24.40 -12.54 7.32
N THR A 84 23.63 -13.44 7.91
CA THR A 84 24.15 -14.52 8.78
C THR A 84 25.00 -15.51 7.98
N ASP A 85 24.60 -15.83 6.74
CA ASP A 85 25.37 -16.73 5.90
C ASP A 85 26.66 -16.07 5.39
N LEU A 86 26.60 -14.79 5.02
CA LEU A 86 27.78 -14.01 4.68
C LEU A 86 28.74 -13.88 5.86
N GLN A 87 28.22 -13.68 7.08
CA GLN A 87 29.03 -13.66 8.30
C GLN A 87 29.81 -14.96 8.48
N LYS A 88 29.19 -16.13 8.28
CA LYS A 88 29.87 -17.43 8.37
C LYS A 88 30.93 -17.63 7.29
N GLN A 89 30.70 -17.11 6.08
CA GLN A 89 31.61 -17.28 4.94
C GLN A 89 32.79 -16.32 4.96
N LYS A 90 32.58 -15.09 5.44
CA LYS A 90 33.55 -13.98 5.34
C LYS A 90 34.09 -13.52 6.68
N GLY A 91 33.50 -13.96 7.79
CA GLY A 91 33.95 -13.64 9.15
C GLY A 91 33.60 -12.22 9.59
N TYR A 92 32.49 -11.64 9.11
CA TYR A 92 32.07 -10.29 9.53
C TYR A 92 31.68 -10.28 11.02
N ASP A 93 32.29 -9.42 11.83
CA ASP A 93 31.85 -9.19 13.21
C ASP A 93 30.63 -8.26 13.29
N TYR A 94 30.55 -7.30 12.37
CA TYR A 94 29.48 -6.30 12.32
C TYR A 94 29.07 -6.00 10.88
N VAL A 95 27.77 -5.85 10.67
CA VAL A 95 27.18 -5.30 9.44
C VAL A 95 26.33 -4.11 9.83
N ILE A 96 26.58 -2.96 9.22
CA ILE A 96 25.98 -1.68 9.60
C ILE A 96 25.25 -1.10 8.38
N SER A 97 24.04 -0.60 8.60
CA SER A 97 23.32 0.14 7.55
C SER A 97 23.98 1.50 7.35
N TYR A 98 24.37 1.78 6.11
CA TYR A 98 24.90 3.08 5.69
C TYR A 98 23.88 3.81 4.81
N SER A 99 23.84 5.14 4.95
CA SER A 99 23.07 6.03 4.10
C SER A 99 23.87 7.33 3.96
N ASP A 100 24.00 7.82 2.73
CA ASP A 100 24.75 9.04 2.40
C ASP A 100 23.92 10.33 2.62
N ASN A 101 22.87 10.24 3.43
CA ASN A 101 21.96 11.34 3.69
C ASN A 101 22.46 12.22 4.85
N VAL A 102 22.15 13.52 4.77
CA VAL A 102 22.45 14.49 5.85
C VAL A 102 21.81 14.01 7.17
N GLY A 103 22.64 13.83 8.20
CA GLY A 103 22.22 13.31 9.51
C GLY A 103 22.52 11.83 9.74
N SER A 104 23.20 11.14 8.81
CA SER A 104 23.73 9.79 9.05
C SER A 104 24.82 9.80 10.13
N GLN A 105 25.00 8.67 10.83
CA GLN A 105 26.05 8.51 11.85
C GLN A 105 27.47 8.49 11.27
N PHE A 106 27.59 8.21 9.97
CA PHE A 106 28.87 8.07 9.28
C PHE A 106 28.99 9.15 8.22
N TRP A 107 30.04 9.94 8.32
CA TRP A 107 30.34 11.01 7.36
C TRP A 107 30.93 10.47 6.06
N TYR A 108 31.60 9.32 6.13
CA TYR A 108 32.21 8.63 5.01
C TYR A 108 32.43 7.16 5.37
N VAL A 109 32.24 6.28 4.40
CA VAL A 109 32.55 4.85 4.51
C VAL A 109 33.36 4.46 3.29
N ASN A 110 34.40 3.64 3.51
CA ASN A 110 35.21 3.13 2.40
C ASN A 110 34.33 2.28 1.47
N PRO A 111 34.17 2.64 0.18
CA PRO A 111 33.34 1.89 -0.77
C PRO A 111 33.78 0.44 -0.96
N SER A 112 35.05 0.11 -0.70
CA SER A 112 35.53 -1.28 -0.79
C SER A 112 34.94 -2.20 0.28
N LEU A 113 34.28 -1.64 1.31
CA LEU A 113 33.59 -2.37 2.36
C LEU A 113 32.08 -2.51 2.08
N ASP A 114 31.58 -1.95 0.97
CA ASP A 114 30.19 -2.05 0.58
C ASP A 114 29.85 -3.45 0.05
N ILE A 115 29.07 -4.19 0.83
CA ILE A 115 28.61 -5.54 0.48
C ILE A 115 27.20 -5.54 -0.14
N THR A 116 26.61 -4.39 -0.45
CA THR A 116 25.22 -4.26 -0.93
C THR A 116 24.96 -5.15 -2.15
N ASN A 117 25.86 -5.15 -3.13
CA ASN A 117 25.72 -5.98 -4.34
C ASN A 117 25.79 -7.49 -4.05
N GLU A 118 26.61 -7.90 -3.07
CA GLU A 118 26.71 -9.31 -2.65
C GLU A 118 25.43 -9.73 -1.93
N VAL A 119 24.91 -8.88 -1.04
CA VAL A 119 23.63 -9.10 -0.35
C VAL A 119 22.48 -9.18 -1.36
N LEU A 120 22.41 -8.27 -2.34
CA LEU A 120 21.38 -8.28 -3.37
C LEU A 120 21.42 -9.56 -4.22
N THR A 121 22.62 -10.00 -4.61
CA THR A 121 22.81 -11.25 -5.37
C THR A 121 22.27 -12.44 -4.58
N SER A 122 22.69 -12.59 -3.32
CA SER A 122 22.24 -13.67 -2.45
C SER A 122 20.73 -13.61 -2.14
N LEU A 123 20.19 -12.43 -1.90
CA LEU A 123 18.77 -12.23 -1.63
C LEU A 123 17.91 -12.63 -2.84
N ASN A 124 18.30 -12.20 -4.05
CA ASN A 124 17.58 -12.55 -5.28
C ASN A 124 17.68 -14.05 -5.60
N ALA A 125 18.83 -14.68 -5.38
CA ALA A 125 19.00 -16.12 -5.55
C ALA A 125 18.15 -16.95 -4.57
N SER A 126 17.93 -16.44 -3.35
CA SER A 126 17.07 -17.07 -2.33
C SER A 126 15.57 -16.84 -2.54
N THR A 127 15.17 -16.05 -3.56
CA THR A 127 13.76 -15.75 -3.85
C THR A 127 13.24 -16.70 -4.92
N PRO A 128 12.24 -17.55 -4.64
CA PRO A 128 11.56 -18.28 -5.71
C PRO A 128 10.90 -17.28 -6.68
N LYS A 129 11.03 -17.53 -7.98
CA LYS A 129 10.43 -16.72 -9.05
C LYS A 129 8.91 -16.74 -9.01
#